data_AF-A0A7C6TKN7-F1
#
_entry.id   AF-A0A7C6TKN7-F1
#
_cell.length_a   1.000
_cell.length_b   1.000
_cell.length_c   1.000
_cell.angle_alpha   90.00
_cell.angle_beta   90.00
_cell.angle_gamma   90.00
#
_symmetry.space_group_name_H-M   'P 1'
#
loop_
_entity.id
_entity.type
_entity.pdbx_description
1 polymer ?
#
loop_
_entity_poly.entity_id
_entity_poly.type
_entity_poly.pdbx_seq_one_letter_code
_entity_poly.pdbx_strand_id
1 'polypeptide(L)'
;MEILREILLTLHLLGMAIIVGGYFTVIRSPKLLPGMLHASYLQLITGLLLMGLAEMGDGEVNHMKIGIKLVVAIVITVLAFIGNRKQKTFAASAPADGGAATAVKNPSATLAHLVFVFAIINVIVAVFVH
;
A
#
# COMPACT_ATOMS: atom_id res chain seq x y z
N MET A 1 -0.33 10.10 -25.26
CA MET A 1 -0.78 10.46 -23.89
C MET A 1 0.39 10.44 -22.90
N GLU A 2 1.58 10.90 -23.30
CA GLU A 2 2.83 10.59 -22.57
C GLU A 2 2.94 11.35 -21.25
N ILE A 3 2.60 12.63 -21.25
CA ILE A 3 2.65 13.47 -20.04
C ILE A 3 1.72 12.91 -18.94
N LEU A 4 0.51 12.48 -19.31
CA LEU A 4 -0.42 11.87 -18.35
C LEU A 4 0.15 10.56 -17.78
N ARG A 5 0.75 9.73 -18.64
CA ARG A 5 1.41 8.48 -18.24
C ARG A 5 2.54 8.75 -17.24
N GLU A 6 3.40 9.74 -17.52
CA GLU A 6 4.53 10.11 -16.66
C GLU A 6 4.08 10.66 -15.30
N ILE A 7 3.05 11.51 -15.28
CA ILE A 7 2.46 12.03 -14.04
C ILE A 7 1.88 10.89 -13.21
N LEU A 8 1.08 10.01 -13.82
CA LEU A 8 0.47 8.88 -13.13
C LEU A 8 1.53 7.91 -12.61
N LEU A 9 2.57 7.63 -13.41
CA LEU A 9 3.70 6.80 -13.00
C LEU A 9 4.44 7.42 -11.81
N THR A 10 4.68 8.72 -11.84
CA THR A 10 5.32 9.45 -10.73
C THR A 10 4.48 9.37 -9.45
N LEU A 11 3.17 9.58 -9.54
CA LEU A 11 2.26 9.44 -8.41
C LEU A 11 2.20 8.00 -7.87
N HIS A 12 2.27 7.00 -8.76
CA HIS A 12 2.33 5.59 -8.38
C HIS A 12 3.64 5.26 -7.64
N LEU A 13 4.77 5.78 -8.10
CA LEU A 13 6.05 5.60 -7.41
C LEU A 13 6.07 6.34 -6.06
N LEU A 14 5.45 7.52 -5.99
CA LEU A 14 5.30 8.27 -4.74
C LEU A 14 4.43 7.52 -3.72
N GLY A 15 3.30 6.94 -4.17
CA GLY A 15 2.46 6.08 -3.33
C GLY A 15 3.25 4.92 -2.75
N MET A 16 4.06 4.25 -3.57
CA MET A 16 4.96 3.18 -3.12
C MET A 16 5.94 3.68 -2.05
N ALA A 17 6.60 4.81 -2.30
CA ALA A 17 7.57 5.41 -1.39
C ALA A 17 6.95 5.76 -0.03
N ILE A 18 5.69 6.23 0.00
CA ILE A 18 4.99 6.52 1.27
C ILE A 18 4.67 5.24 2.04
N ILE A 19 4.26 4.15 1.37
CA ILE A 19 4.00 2.86 2.04
C ILE A 19 5.29 2.29 2.65
N VAL A 20 6.35 2.21 1.83
CA VAL A 20 7.64 1.63 2.19
C VAL A 20 8.35 2.52 3.23
N GLY A 21 8.48 3.81 2.94
CA GLY A 21 9.08 4.79 3.85
C GLY A 21 8.31 4.93 5.16
N GLY A 22 6.98 4.98 5.10
CA GLY A 22 6.12 5.01 6.28
C GLY A 22 6.32 3.80 7.18
N TYR A 23 6.45 2.60 6.60
CA TYR A 23 6.74 1.39 7.37
C TYR A 23 8.10 1.46 8.09
N PHE A 24 9.14 1.99 7.44
CA PHE A 24 10.46 2.12 8.06
C PHE A 24 10.46 3.03 9.30
N THR A 25 9.59 4.06 9.34
CA THR A 25 9.46 4.91 10.53
C THR A 25 8.96 4.18 11.78
N VAL A 26 8.28 3.05 11.60
CA VAL A 26 7.67 2.26 12.69
C VAL A 26 8.27 0.86 12.83
N ILE A 27 9.45 0.60 12.26
CA ILE A 27 10.06 -0.75 12.24
C ILE A 27 10.28 -1.35 13.65
N ARG A 28 10.58 -0.50 14.65
CA ARG A 28 10.77 -0.93 16.05
C ARG A 28 9.47 -1.26 16.77
N SER A 29 8.37 -0.66 16.35
CA SER A 29 7.04 -0.87 16.92
C SER A 29 6.00 -0.89 15.79
N PRO A 30 5.96 -1.98 14.97
CA PRO A 30 5.18 -2.02 13.74
C PRO A 30 3.71 -1.69 14.01
N LYS A 31 3.19 -0.73 13.26
CA LYS A 31 1.78 -0.33 13.28
C LYS A 31 1.42 0.25 11.94
N LEU A 32 0.16 0.14 11.56
CA LEU A 32 -0.28 0.73 10.31
C LEU A 32 -0.54 2.22 10.48
N LEU A 33 0.19 3.04 9.75
CA LEU A 33 0.03 4.50 9.78
C LEU A 33 -1.13 4.93 8.87
N PRO A 34 -1.88 5.99 9.24
CA PRO A 34 -2.88 6.57 8.34
C PRO A 34 -2.31 6.96 6.98
N GLY A 35 -1.06 7.43 6.91
CA GLY A 35 -0.39 7.74 5.64
C GLY A 35 -0.25 6.54 4.70
N MET A 36 0.02 5.35 5.26
CA MET A 36 0.12 4.11 4.46
C MET A 36 -1.23 3.72 3.84
N LEU A 37 -2.36 4.06 4.48
CA LEU A 37 -3.68 3.90 3.86
C LEU A 37 -3.86 4.77 2.64
N HIS A 38 -3.66 6.08 2.81
CA HIS A 38 -3.88 7.04 1.73
C HIS A 38 -2.99 6.72 0.54
N ALA A 39 -1.77 6.30 0.81
CA ALA A 39 -0.85 5.80 -0.19
C ALA A 39 -1.35 4.51 -0.87
N SER A 40 -1.97 3.57 -0.14
CA SER A 40 -2.55 2.37 -0.77
C SER A 40 -3.71 2.71 -1.72
N TYR A 41 -4.55 3.69 -1.38
CA TYR A 41 -5.58 4.18 -2.30
C TYR A 41 -4.98 4.88 -3.53
N LEU A 42 -3.98 5.74 -3.32
CA LEU A 42 -3.27 6.40 -4.41
C LEU A 42 -2.66 5.35 -5.36
N GLN A 43 -2.07 4.29 -4.81
CA GLN A 43 -1.47 3.19 -5.56
C GLN A 43 -2.50 2.45 -6.42
N LEU A 44 -3.66 2.13 -5.83
CA LEU A 44 -4.72 1.41 -6.52
C LEU A 44 -5.32 2.26 -7.66
N ILE A 45 -5.63 3.53 -7.38
CA ILE A 45 -6.22 4.44 -8.36
C ILE A 45 -5.25 4.69 -9.51
N THR A 46 -3.99 5.06 -9.21
CA THR A 46 -2.98 5.30 -10.24
C THR A 46 -2.66 4.03 -11.04
N GLY A 47 -2.63 2.86 -10.39
CA GLY A 47 -2.45 1.57 -11.06
C GLY A 47 -3.57 1.25 -12.04
N LEU A 48 -4.83 1.50 -11.67
CA LEU A 48 -6.00 1.32 -12.54
C LEU A 48 -5.96 2.29 -13.73
N LEU A 49 -5.60 3.56 -13.50
CA LEU A 49 -5.48 4.56 -14.56
C LEU A 49 -4.34 4.22 -15.54
N LEU A 50 -3.19 3.76 -15.04
CA LEU A 50 -2.08 3.30 -15.87
C LEU A 50 -2.45 2.06 -16.69
N MET A 51 -3.22 1.13 -16.12
CA MET A 51 -3.81 0.03 -16.88
C MET A 51 -4.72 0.56 -17.99
N GLY A 52 -5.68 1.42 -17.67
CA GLY A 52 -6.62 1.95 -18.67
C GLY A 52 -5.91 2.68 -19.80
N LEU A 53 -4.83 3.39 -19.50
CA LEU A 53 -4.01 4.07 -20.50
C LEU A 53 -3.22 3.08 -21.38
N ALA A 54 -2.79 1.94 -20.83
CA ALA A 54 -2.13 0.88 -21.59
C ALA A 54 -3.10 0.16 -22.54
N GLU A 55 -4.35 -0.06 -22.10
CA GLU A 55 -5.42 -0.67 -22.91
C GLU A 55 -5.86 0.22 -24.09
N MET A 56 -5.67 1.54 -23.98
CA MET A 56 -5.96 2.49 -25.06
C MET A 56 -4.82 2.66 -26.08
N GLY A 57 -3.67 2.00 -25.86
CA GLY A 57 -2.54 2.04 -26.79
C GLY A 57 -2.60 0.92 -27.84
N ASP A 58 -1.80 1.06 -28.90
CA ASP A 58 -1.73 0.08 -30.01
C ASP A 58 -0.86 -1.17 -29.71
N GLY A 59 -0.40 -1.35 -28.47
CA GLY A 59 0.49 -2.45 -28.08
C GLY A 59 -0.27 -3.69 -27.59
N GLU A 60 0.30 -4.88 -27.78
CA GLU A 60 -0.25 -6.10 -27.16
C GLU A 60 -0.17 -6.02 -25.62
N VAL A 61 -1.34 -6.02 -24.98
CA VAL A 61 -1.44 -5.92 -23.52
C VAL A 61 -1.59 -7.31 -22.91
N ASN A 62 -0.64 -7.70 -22.07
CA ASN A 62 -0.77 -8.93 -21.29
C ASN A 62 -1.73 -8.71 -20.11
N HIS A 63 -3.03 -8.97 -20.34
CA HIS A 63 -4.07 -8.78 -19.33
C HIS A 63 -3.89 -9.69 -18.09
N MET A 64 -3.27 -10.86 -18.22
CA MET A 64 -2.98 -11.75 -17.07
C MET A 64 -2.03 -11.06 -16.08
N LYS A 65 -0.95 -10.46 -16.60
CA LYS A 65 0.04 -9.74 -15.81
C LYS A 65 -0.54 -8.51 -15.11
N ILE A 66 -1.36 -7.73 -15.83
CA ILE A 66 -2.03 -6.57 -15.28
C ILE A 66 -3.05 -6.98 -14.22
N GLY A 67 -3.82 -8.06 -14.47
CA GLY A 67 -4.78 -8.61 -13.52
C GLY A 67 -4.13 -9.01 -12.20
N ILE A 68 -2.97 -9.68 -12.23
CA ILE A 68 -2.23 -10.05 -11.02
C ILE A 68 -1.85 -8.81 -10.21
N LYS A 69 -1.29 -7.77 -10.85
CA LYS A 69 -0.95 -6.51 -10.15
C LYS A 69 -2.16 -5.85 -9.52
N LEU A 70 -3.29 -5.84 -10.23
CA LEU A 70 -4.52 -5.24 -9.72
C LEU A 70 -5.02 -5.98 -8.47
N VAL A 71 -5.02 -7.32 -8.51
CA VAL A 71 -5.42 -8.15 -7.37
C VAL A 71 -4.51 -7.89 -6.18
N VAL A 72 -3.19 -7.86 -6.37
CA VAL A 72 -2.23 -7.56 -5.30
C VAL A 72 -2.47 -6.15 -4.72
N ALA A 73 -2.70 -5.14 -5.57
CA ALA A 73 -3.00 -3.78 -5.12
C ALA A 73 -4.29 -3.69 -4.29
N ILE A 74 -5.32 -4.44 -4.65
CA ILE A 74 -6.57 -4.55 -3.89
C ILE A 74 -6.31 -5.18 -2.52
N VAL A 75 -5.55 -6.29 -2.48
CA VAL A 75 -5.17 -6.96 -1.21
C VAL A 75 -4.43 -6.00 -0.28
N ILE A 76 -3.45 -5.25 -0.80
CA ILE A 76 -2.71 -4.23 -0.03
C ILE A 76 -3.69 -3.22 0.58
N THR A 77 -4.62 -2.70 -0.22
CA THR A 77 -5.60 -1.69 0.20
C THR A 77 -6.53 -2.21 1.30
N VAL A 78 -7.03 -3.44 1.16
CA VAL A 78 -7.90 -4.08 2.16
C VAL A 78 -7.15 -4.31 3.48
N LEU A 79 -5.93 -4.86 3.42
CA LEU A 79 -5.10 -5.09 4.59
C LEU A 79 -4.78 -3.78 5.31
N ALA A 80 -4.46 -2.74 4.54
CA ALA A 80 -4.23 -1.42 5.06
C ALA A 80 -5.49 -0.92 5.78
N PHE A 81 -6.65 -0.91 5.11
CA PHE A 81 -7.91 -0.43 5.67
C PHE A 81 -8.26 -1.11 7.00
N ILE A 82 -8.17 -2.44 7.05
CA ILE A 82 -8.42 -3.22 8.27
C ILE A 82 -7.41 -2.84 9.36
N GLY A 83 -6.13 -2.71 9.01
CA GLY A 83 -5.06 -2.36 9.95
C GLY A 83 -5.27 -1.00 10.60
N ASN A 84 -5.66 0.00 9.83
CA ASN A 84 -5.94 1.33 10.34
C ASN A 84 -7.20 1.36 11.21
N ARG A 85 -8.24 0.60 10.85
CA ARG A 85 -9.43 0.48 11.69
C ARG A 85 -9.08 -0.13 13.04
N LYS A 86 -8.30 -1.22 13.05
CA LYS A 86 -7.80 -1.84 14.29
C LYS A 86 -6.95 -0.87 15.12
N GLN A 87 -6.07 -0.11 14.48
CA GLN A 87 -5.22 0.86 15.18
C GLN A 87 -6.02 2.00 15.79
N LYS A 88 -7.04 2.51 15.08
CA LYS A 88 -7.96 3.55 15.58
C LYS A 88 -8.75 3.06 16.79
N THR A 89 -9.32 1.85 16.72
CA THR A 89 -10.05 1.26 17.86
C THR A 89 -9.14 1.09 19.06
N PHE A 90 -7.91 0.60 18.86
CA PHE A 90 -6.93 0.43 19.94
C PHE A 90 -6.53 1.75 20.60
N ALA A 91 -6.31 2.81 19.80
CA ALA A 91 -6.00 4.13 20.31
C ALA A 91 -7.17 4.74 21.11
N ALA A 92 -8.41 4.45 20.72
CA ALA A 92 -9.61 4.89 21.44
C ALA A 92 -9.85 4.13 22.75
N SER A 93 -9.31 2.92 22.89
CA SER A 93 -9.44 2.07 24.08
C SER A 93 -8.25 2.16 25.05
N ALA A 94 -7.23 2.95 24.73
CA ALA A 94 -6.05 3.10 25.57
C ALA A 94 -6.37 3.98 26.80
N PRO A 95 -6.02 3.55 28.03
CA PRO A 95 -6.29 4.34 29.22
C PRO A 95 -5.45 5.64 29.22
N ALA A 96 -6.04 6.73 29.71
CA ALA A 96 -5.55 8.11 29.55
C ALA A 96 -4.31 8.45 30.41
N ASP A 97 -3.83 7.52 31.23
CA ASP A 97 -2.90 7.73 32.34
C ASP A 97 -1.44 7.38 32.04
N GLY A 98 -1.07 7.09 30.79
CA GLY A 98 0.34 6.96 30.39
C GLY A 98 1.12 5.84 31.11
N GLY A 99 0.41 4.91 31.75
CA GLY A 99 0.98 3.78 32.47
C GLY A 99 1.88 2.94 31.57
N ALA A 100 3.03 2.53 32.12
CA ALA A 100 4.13 1.85 31.45
C ALA A 100 3.66 0.85 30.39
N ALA A 101 4.29 0.93 29.21
CA ALA A 101 4.09 0.06 28.07
C ALA A 101 4.17 -1.41 28.49
N THR A 102 3.05 -1.98 28.92
CA THR A 102 2.83 -3.41 28.84
C THR A 102 3.07 -3.78 27.40
N ALA A 103 3.80 -4.87 27.16
CA ALA A 103 4.17 -5.36 25.84
C ALA A 103 2.94 -5.89 25.07
N VAL A 104 1.89 -5.07 24.97
CA VAL A 104 0.74 -5.28 24.11
C VAL A 104 1.25 -5.11 22.69
N LYS A 105 1.52 -6.23 22.04
CA LYS A 105 1.81 -6.30 20.62
C LYS A 105 0.79 -5.43 19.87
N ASN A 106 1.26 -4.42 19.15
CA ASN A 106 0.39 -3.53 18.36
C ASN A 106 -0.60 -4.37 17.53
N PRO A 107 -1.91 -4.14 17.63
CA PRO A 107 -2.91 -5.01 17.00
C PRO A 107 -2.88 -4.94 15.47
N SER A 108 -2.27 -3.90 14.92
CA SER A 108 -2.05 -3.73 13.48
C SER A 108 -0.64 -4.11 13.02
N ALA A 109 0.24 -4.61 13.89
CA ALA A 109 1.64 -4.93 13.55
C ALA A 109 1.73 -5.91 12.37
N THR A 110 1.04 -7.06 12.47
CA THR A 110 1.01 -8.06 11.39
C THR A 110 0.51 -7.47 10.08
N LEU A 111 -0.51 -6.61 10.15
CA LEU A 111 -1.08 -5.97 8.96
C LEU A 111 -0.10 -4.97 8.33
N ALA A 112 0.67 -4.23 9.14
CA ALA A 112 1.73 -3.36 8.65
C ALA A 112 2.84 -4.13 7.94
N HIS A 113 3.28 -5.28 8.48
CA HIS A 113 4.23 -6.17 7.80
C HIS A 113 3.68 -6.67 6.47
N LEU A 114 2.43 -7.14 6.45
CA LEU A 114 1.84 -7.64 5.22
C LEU A 114 1.73 -6.55 4.16
N VAL A 115 1.23 -5.36 4.52
CA VAL A 115 1.13 -4.21 3.60
C VAL A 115 2.49 -3.84 3.01
N PHE A 116 3.53 -3.82 3.84
CA PHE A 116 4.90 -3.58 3.38
C PHE A 116 5.42 -4.68 2.43
N VAL A 117 5.28 -5.94 2.82
CA VAL A 117 5.76 -7.09 2.02
C VAL A 117 5.02 -7.16 0.69
N PHE A 118 3.69 -7.04 0.68
CA PHE A 118 2.91 -7.05 -0.55
C PHE A 118 3.22 -5.86 -1.44
N ALA A 119 3.48 -4.67 -0.88
CA ALA A 119 3.89 -3.51 -1.67
C ALA A 119 5.22 -3.79 -2.41
N ILE A 120 6.19 -4.42 -1.74
CA ILE A 120 7.46 -4.81 -2.38
C ILE A 120 7.22 -5.89 -3.44
N ILE A 121 6.42 -6.91 -3.15
CA ILE A 121 6.08 -7.96 -4.11
C ILE A 121 5.44 -7.35 -5.36
N ASN A 122 4.53 -6.38 -5.21
CA ASN A 122 3.89 -5.70 -6.34
C ASN A 122 4.92 -5.01 -7.26
N VAL A 123 5.97 -4.42 -6.68
CA VAL A 123 7.08 -3.80 -7.43
C VAL A 123 7.94 -4.86 -8.11
N ILE A 124 8.31 -5.92 -7.41
CA ILE A 124 9.10 -7.02 -7.98
C ILE A 124 8.37 -7.63 -9.17
N VAL A 125 7.07 -7.93 -9.02
CA VAL A 125 6.22 -8.40 -10.13
C VAL A 125 6.19 -7.37 -11.25
N ALA A 126 6.18 -6.07 -10.94
CA ALA A 126 6.19 -5.04 -11.95
C ALA A 126 7.47 -4.95 -12.77
N VAL A 127 8.62 -5.21 -12.15
CA VAL A 127 9.94 -5.07 -12.77
C VAL A 127 10.38 -6.35 -13.46
N PHE A 128 10.14 -7.52 -12.86
CA PHE A 128 10.77 -8.78 -13.29
C PHE A 128 9.85 -9.72 -14.08
N VAL A 129 8.54 -9.56 -13.97
CA VAL A 129 7.62 -10.31 -14.83
C VAL A 129 7.52 -9.51 -16.12
N HIS A 130 8.04 -10.05 -17.24
CA HIS A 130 7.94 -9.45 -18.57
C HIS A 130 6.76 -10.06 -19.32
#